data_AF-A0A1F8Q1L7-F1
#
_entry.id   AF-A0A1F8Q1L7-F1
#
_cell.length_a   1.000
_cell.length_b   1.000
_cell.length_c   1.000
_cell.angle_alpha   90.00
_cell.angle_beta   90.00
_cell.angle_gamma   90.00
#
_symmetry.space_group_name_H-M   'P 1'
#
loop_
_entity.id
_entity.type
_entity.pdbx_description
1 polymer ?
#
loop_
_entity_poly.entity_id
_entity_poly.type
_entity_poly.pdbx_seq_one_letter_code
_entity_poly.pdbx_strand_id
1 'polypeptide(L)'
;MKLEKKEYTTRAEKQKDFAIGVGVFIILNAILYTLSVYGSLSLPDLFAGDDPERGYYFFPLACCFFSLSTLINIALLIYFNRTRVWIAAGMLVLFGFIMLIALIAGAITTVSCFTL
;
A
#
# COMPACT_ATOMS: atom_id res chain seq x y z
N MET A 1 -17.29 4.76 21.73
CA MET A 1 -18.15 4.72 20.53
C MET A 1 -18.26 3.26 20.11
N LYS A 2 -19.46 2.65 20.11
CA LYS A 2 -19.64 1.29 19.56
C LYS A 2 -19.47 1.38 18.04
N LEU A 3 -18.51 0.63 17.48
CA LEU A 3 -18.39 0.46 16.04
C LEU A 3 -19.49 -0.51 15.62
N GLU A 4 -20.60 0.02 15.12
CA GLU A 4 -21.69 -0.80 14.60
C GLU A 4 -21.37 -1.26 13.18
N LYS A 5 -21.59 -2.55 12.93
CA LYS A 5 -21.39 -3.15 11.61
C LYS A 5 -22.53 -2.71 10.70
N LYS A 6 -22.20 -2.21 9.52
CA LYS A 6 -23.21 -1.88 8.51
C LYS A 6 -23.95 -3.15 8.08
N GLU A 7 -25.26 -3.16 8.25
CA GLU A 7 -26.14 -4.15 7.62
C GLU A 7 -26.36 -3.78 6.16
N TYR A 8 -26.27 -4.77 5.28
CA TYR A 8 -26.39 -4.58 3.84
C TYR A 8 -27.74 -5.11 3.39
N THR A 9 -28.56 -4.24 2.82
CA THR A 9 -29.91 -4.60 2.38
C THR A 9 -29.93 -5.08 0.93
N THR A 10 -29.00 -4.58 0.10
CA THR A 10 -28.95 -4.90 -1.33
C THR A 10 -27.56 -5.34 -1.79
N ARG A 11 -27.51 -6.06 -2.92
CA ARG A 11 -26.25 -6.44 -3.58
C ARG A 11 -25.50 -5.21 -4.11
N ALA A 12 -26.23 -4.20 -4.58
CA ALA A 12 -25.65 -2.96 -5.10
C ALA A 12 -24.84 -2.21 -4.03
N GLU A 13 -25.32 -2.15 -2.78
CA GLU A 13 -24.57 -1.56 -1.66
C GLU A 13 -23.26 -2.29 -1.37
N LYS A 14 -23.25 -3.63 -1.48
CA LYS A 14 -22.04 -4.44 -1.30
C LYS A 14 -21.02 -4.16 -2.39
N GLN A 15 -21.46 -4.11 -3.65
CA GLN A 15 -20.59 -3.80 -4.80
C GLN A 15 -20.01 -2.40 -4.71
N LYS A 16 -20.82 -1.41 -4.31
CA LYS A 16 -20.36 -0.04 -4.11
C LYS A 16 -19.29 0.05 -3.02
N ASP A 17 -19.55 -0.54 -1.85
CA ASP A 17 -18.56 -0.55 -0.75
C ASP A 17 -17.30 -1.33 -1.15
N PHE A 18 -17.42 -2.42 -1.91
CA PHE A 18 -16.26 -3.14 -2.45
C PHE A 18 -15.41 -2.25 -3.37
N ALA A 19 -16.04 -1.56 -4.33
CA ALA A 19 -15.35 -0.64 -5.24
C ALA A 19 -14.70 0.54 -4.49
N ILE A 20 -15.34 1.03 -3.43
CA ILE A 20 -14.75 2.04 -2.53
C ILE A 20 -13.49 1.46 -1.85
N GLY A 21 -13.54 0.22 -1.35
CA GLY A 21 -12.36 -0.44 -0.77
C GLY A 21 -11.19 -0.52 -1.74
N VAL A 22 -11.46 -0.95 -2.98
CA VAL A 22 -10.46 -0.97 -4.06
C VAL A 22 -9.89 0.44 -4.30
N GLY A 23 -10.75 1.44 -4.46
CA GLY A 23 -10.34 2.82 -4.71
C GLY A 23 -9.52 3.42 -3.55
N VAL A 24 -9.95 3.21 -2.32
CA VAL A 24 -9.22 3.65 -1.11
C VAL A 24 -7.83 3.02 -1.07
N PHE A 25 -7.72 1.72 -1.35
CA PHE A 25 -6.42 1.05 -1.39
C PHE A 25 -5.50 1.66 -2.45
N ILE A 26 -5.99 1.86 -3.68
CA ILE A 26 -5.19 2.44 -4.77
C ILE A 26 -4.72 3.85 -4.42
N ILE A 27 -5.67 4.72 -4.05
CA ILE A 27 -5.38 6.15 -3.80
C ILE A 27 -4.39 6.28 -2.64
N LEU A 28 -4.62 5.55 -1.55
CA LEU A 28 -3.76 5.59 -0.38
C LEU A 28 -2.33 5.12 -0.72
N ASN A 29 -2.20 3.97 -1.37
CA ASN A 29 -0.89 3.44 -1.72
C ASN A 29 -0.19 4.29 -2.78
N ALA A 30 -0.91 4.91 -3.71
CA ALA A 30 -0.34 5.86 -4.66
C ALA A 30 0.22 7.11 -3.96
N ILE A 31 -0.51 7.68 -3.00
CA ILE A 31 -0.04 8.82 -2.20
C ILE A 31 1.18 8.44 -1.38
N LEU A 32 1.15 7.30 -0.68
CA LEU A 32 2.25 6.84 0.16
C LEU A 32 3.48 6.48 -0.66
N TYR A 33 3.31 5.85 -1.82
CA TYR A 33 4.39 5.58 -2.75
C TYR A 33 5.03 6.89 -3.22
N THR A 34 4.21 7.85 -3.66
CA THR A 34 4.69 9.18 -4.06
C THR A 34 5.49 9.83 -2.93
N LEU A 35 4.96 9.84 -1.70
CA LEU A 35 5.68 10.38 -0.54
C LEU A 35 7.00 9.64 -0.26
N SER A 36 7.03 8.31 -0.41
CA SER A 36 8.25 7.53 -0.21
C SER A 36 9.31 7.79 -1.28
N VAL A 37 8.90 7.93 -2.54
CA VAL A 37 9.79 8.17 -3.69
C VAL A 37 10.31 9.60 -3.66
N TYR A 38 9.43 10.58 -3.52
CA TYR A 38 9.86 11.98 -3.41
C TYR A 38 10.66 12.21 -2.12
N GLY A 39 10.24 11.63 -0.99
CA GLY A 39 11.01 11.70 0.25
C GLY A 39 12.41 11.11 0.08
N SER A 40 12.56 9.95 -0.54
CA SER A 40 13.87 9.32 -0.74
C SER A 40 14.75 9.98 -1.81
N LEU A 41 14.17 10.58 -2.86
CA LEU A 41 14.93 11.23 -3.93
C LEU A 41 15.30 12.68 -3.60
N SER A 42 14.42 13.44 -2.96
CA SER A 42 14.60 14.89 -2.77
C SER A 42 15.12 15.29 -1.39
N LEU A 43 14.94 14.46 -0.35
CA LEU A 43 15.53 14.75 0.96
C LEU A 43 17.07 14.65 0.98
N PRO A 44 17.73 13.70 0.29
CA PRO A 44 19.19 13.69 0.23
C PRO A 44 19.74 14.97 -0.39
N ASP A 45 19.20 15.47 -1.50
CA ASP A 45 19.70 16.71 -2.12
C ASP A 45 19.49 17.95 -1.23
N LEU A 46 18.43 17.98 -0.42
CA LEU A 46 18.14 19.09 0.51
C LEU A 46 19.00 19.09 1.78
N PHE A 47 19.51 17.93 2.20
CA PHE A 47 20.13 17.76 3.53
C PHE A 47 21.55 17.15 3.49
N ALA A 48 21.96 16.52 2.39
CA ALA A 48 23.24 15.83 2.29
C ALA A 48 24.40 16.74 1.86
N GLY A 49 24.18 17.67 0.90
CA GLY A 49 25.32 18.29 0.22
C GLY A 49 26.23 17.22 -0.43
N ASP A 50 27.51 17.52 -0.66
CA ASP A 50 28.46 16.62 -1.35
C ASP A 50 28.96 15.42 -0.52
N ASP A 51 28.43 15.17 0.70
CA ASP A 51 28.91 14.09 1.58
C ASP A 51 28.19 12.76 1.34
N PRO A 52 28.85 11.74 0.75
CA PRO A 52 28.22 10.46 0.42
C PRO A 52 27.83 9.63 1.65
N GLU A 53 28.43 9.88 2.82
CA GLU A 53 28.08 9.18 4.07
C GLU A 53 26.70 9.58 4.60
N ARG A 54 26.15 10.73 4.20
CA ARG A 54 24.83 11.16 4.64
C ARG A 54 23.69 10.33 4.03
N GLY A 55 23.94 9.64 2.91
CA GLY A 55 22.98 8.69 2.32
C GLY A 55 22.55 7.58 3.27
N TYR A 56 23.41 7.19 4.22
CA TYR A 56 23.09 6.19 5.24
C TYR A 56 22.02 6.65 6.25
N TYR A 57 21.89 7.96 6.51
CA TYR A 57 20.86 8.47 7.41
C TYR A 57 19.47 8.53 6.77
N PHE A 58 19.39 8.55 5.44
CA PHE A 58 18.11 8.54 4.72
C PHE A 58 17.50 7.14 4.58
N PHE A 59 18.32 6.09 4.67
CA PHE A 59 17.84 4.71 4.62
C PHE A 59 16.85 4.37 5.77
N PRO A 60 17.13 4.68 7.06
CA PRO A 60 16.16 4.53 8.14
C PRO A 60 14.85 5.30 7.90
N LEU A 61 14.94 6.51 7.33
CA LEU A 61 13.77 7.34 7.07
C LEU A 61 12.89 6.73 5.97
N ALA A 62 13.49 6.21 4.90
CA ALA A 62 12.78 5.48 3.86
C ALA A 62 12.09 4.21 4.43
N CYS A 63 12.78 3.47 5.29
CA CYS A 63 12.20 2.32 6.01
C CYS A 63 11.01 2.71 6.90
N CYS A 64 11.06 3.87 7.56
CA CYS A 64 9.95 4.41 8.33
C CYS A 64 8.73 4.72 7.45
N PHE A 65 8.91 5.37 6.30
CA PHE A 65 7.80 5.65 5.37
C PHE A 65 7.15 4.37 4.83
N PHE A 66 7.96 3.37 4.49
CA PHE A 66 7.46 2.08 4.03
C PHE A 66 6.67 1.34 5.14
N SER A 67 7.21 1.35 6.36
CA SER A 67 6.56 0.74 7.53
C SER A 67 5.25 1.45 7.87
N LEU A 68 5.23 2.78 7.81
CA LEU A 68 4.05 3.60 8.05
C LEU A 68 2.94 3.30 7.04
N SER A 69 3.30 3.12 5.76
CA SER A 69 2.34 2.71 4.74
C SER A 69 1.67 1.37 5.06
N THR A 70 2.47 0.40 5.48
CA THR A 70 1.98 -0.92 5.88
C THR A 70 1.06 -0.83 7.09
N LEU A 71 1.45 -0.05 8.12
CA LEU A 71 0.66 0.15 9.33
C LEU A 71 -0.69 0.81 9.04
N ILE A 72 -0.75 1.82 8.16
CA ILE A 72 -2.00 2.46 7.78
C ILE A 72 -2.92 1.48 7.06
N ASN A 73 -2.40 0.70 6.11
CA ASN A 73 -3.19 -0.32 5.41
C ASN A 73 -3.77 -1.36 6.39
N ILE A 74 -2.97 -1.85 7.34
CA ILE A 74 -3.42 -2.79 8.38
C ILE A 74 -4.49 -2.15 9.27
N ALA A 75 -4.27 -0.92 9.73
CA ALA A 75 -5.22 -0.20 10.57
C ALA A 75 -6.57 0.00 9.87
N LEU A 76 -6.55 0.36 8.59
CA LEU A 76 -7.75 0.50 7.76
C LEU A 76 -8.46 -0.84 7.55
N LEU A 77 -7.72 -1.92 7.28
CA LEU A 77 -8.30 -3.26 7.18
C LEU A 77 -9.00 -3.66 8.47
N ILE A 78 -8.38 -3.44 9.64
CA ILE A 78 -8.98 -3.74 10.94
C ILE A 78 -10.23 -2.88 11.18
N TYR A 79 -10.15 -1.57 10.89
CA TYR A 79 -11.25 -0.63 11.06
C TYR A 79 -12.45 -0.99 10.15
N PHE A 80 -12.20 -1.21 8.86
CA PHE A 80 -13.26 -1.54 7.90
C PHE A 80 -13.78 -2.96 8.08
N ASN A 81 -12.98 -3.91 8.54
CA ASN A 81 -13.50 -5.24 8.86
C ASN A 81 -14.58 -5.19 9.96
N ARG A 82 -14.43 -4.26 10.92
CA ARG A 82 -15.42 -4.07 11.99
C ARG A 82 -16.63 -3.23 11.57
N THR A 83 -16.46 -2.23 10.70
CA THR A 83 -17.53 -1.30 10.31
C THR A 83 -18.21 -1.67 9.00
N ARG A 84 -17.44 -1.96 7.94
CA ARG A 84 -17.89 -2.20 6.57
C ARG A 84 -17.05 -3.28 5.89
N VAL A 85 -17.37 -4.54 6.18
CA VAL A 85 -16.57 -5.71 5.76
C VAL A 85 -16.29 -5.78 4.25
N TRP A 86 -17.21 -5.30 3.41
CA TRP A 86 -17.03 -5.32 1.95
C TRP A 86 -15.97 -4.33 1.46
N ILE A 87 -15.73 -3.23 2.19
CA ILE A 87 -14.61 -2.32 1.92
C ILE A 87 -13.29 -3.05 2.20
N ALA A 88 -13.17 -3.68 3.37
CA ALA A 88 -11.98 -4.46 3.72
C ALA A 88 -11.71 -5.61 2.73
N ALA A 89 -12.76 -6.30 2.28
CA ALA A 89 -12.64 -7.33 1.26
C ALA A 89 -12.11 -6.77 -0.07
N GLY A 90 -12.60 -5.60 -0.52
CA GLY A 90 -12.10 -4.92 -1.72
C GLY A 90 -10.60 -4.60 -1.63
N MET A 91 -10.16 -4.06 -0.50
CA MET A 91 -8.74 -3.78 -0.23
C MET A 91 -7.89 -5.07 -0.27
N LEU A 92 -8.35 -6.13 0.40
CA LEU A 92 -7.61 -7.39 0.50
C LEU A 92 -7.49 -8.11 -0.85
N VAL A 93 -8.57 -8.14 -1.64
CA VAL A 93 -8.56 -8.76 -2.97
C VAL A 93 -7.57 -8.06 -3.88
N LEU A 94 -7.56 -6.72 -3.89
CA LEU A 94 -6.63 -5.98 -4.72
C LEU A 94 -5.18 -6.20 -4.26
N PHE A 95 -4.92 -6.19 -2.95
CA PHE A 95 -3.60 -6.53 -2.41
C PHE A 95 -3.12 -7.92 -2.86
N GLY A 96 -3.97 -8.94 -2.72
CA GLY A 96 -3.66 -10.30 -3.17
C GLY A 96 -3.40 -10.39 -4.67
N PHE A 97 -4.17 -9.64 -5.47
CA PHE A 97 -3.98 -9.57 -6.92
C PHE A 97 -2.65 -8.92 -7.32
N ILE A 98 -2.26 -7.83 -6.66
CA ILE A 98 -0.97 -7.16 -6.89
C ILE A 98 0.19 -8.11 -6.51
N MET A 99 0.09 -8.80 -5.38
CA MET A 99 1.10 -9.79 -4.96
C MET A 99 1.23 -10.93 -5.96
N LEU A 100 0.11 -11.41 -6.53
CA LEU A 100 0.13 -12.43 -7.56
C LEU A 100 0.85 -11.95 -8.83
N ILE A 101 0.55 -10.73 -9.29
CA ILE A 101 1.25 -10.12 -10.44
C ILE A 101 2.75 -10.00 -10.15
N ALA A 102 3.12 -9.51 -8.97
CA ALA A 102 4.52 -9.36 -8.57
C ALA A 102 5.26 -10.71 -8.56
N LEU A 103 4.62 -11.77 -8.07
CA LEU A 103 5.18 -13.13 -8.06
C LEU A 103 5.39 -13.65 -9.49
N ILE A 104 4.39 -13.47 -10.37
CA ILE A 104 4.51 -13.86 -11.79
C ILE A 104 5.64 -13.08 -12.47
N ALA A 105 5.71 -11.77 -12.25
CA ALA A 105 6.77 -10.92 -12.80
C ALA A 105 8.17 -11.34 -12.29
N GLY A 106 8.30 -11.65 -11.01
CA GLY A 106 9.54 -12.17 -10.42
C GLY A 106 9.97 -13.52 -11.03
N ALA A 107 9.01 -14.42 -11.26
CA ALA A 107 9.27 -15.70 -11.92
C ALA A 107 9.74 -15.52 -13.36
N ILE A 108 9.05 -14.68 -14.15
CA ILE A 108 9.43 -14.36 -15.54
C ILE A 108 10.83 -13.75 -15.59
N THR A 109 11.13 -12.81 -14.69
CA THR A 109 12.44 -12.14 -14.62
C THR A 109 13.53 -13.14 -14.30
N THR A 110 13.30 -14.02 -13.32
CA THR A 110 14.24 -15.07 -12.94
C THR A 110 14.54 -16.00 -14.11
N VAL A 111 13.51 -16.52 -14.78
CA VAL A 111 13.69 -17.38 -15.95
C VAL A 111 14.48 -16.66 -17.03
N SER A 112 14.08 -15.43 -17.37
CA SER A 112 14.75 -14.62 -18.39
C SER A 112 16.24 -14.42 -18.12
N CYS A 113 16.62 -14.16 -16.85
CA CYS A 113 18.02 -13.98 -16.45
C CYS A 113 18.88 -15.25 -16.54
N PHE A 114 18.29 -16.45 -16.50
CA PHE A 114 19.03 -17.72 -16.58
C PHE A 114 18.92 -18.39 -17.96
N THR A 115 18.03 -17.91 -18.84
CA THR A 115 17.87 -18.43 -20.21
C THR A 115 18.47 -17.52 -21.29
N LEU A 116 18.78 -16.26 -20.96
CA LEU A 116 19.62 -15.36 -21.77
C LEU A 116 21.08 -15.50 -21.36
#